data_AF-A0A6C0LKV8-F1
#
_entry.id   AF-A0A6C0LKV8-F1
#
_cell.length_a   1.000
_cell.length_b   1.000
_cell.length_c   1.000
_cell.angle_alpha   90.00
_cell.angle_beta   90.00
_cell.angle_gamma   90.00
#
_symmetry.space_group_name_H-M   'P 1'
#
loop_
_entity.id
_entity.type
_entity.pdbx_description
1 polymer ?
#
loop_
_entity_poly.entity_id
_entity_poly.type
_entity_poly.pdbx_seq_one_letter_code
_entity_poly.pdbx_strand_id
1 'polypeptide(L)'
;MTPHLHTSVEIAGSLENQLFQLAYMIYFLRLSKTQRIKRKLVFKNTNPYWNTMFKGLFRIISDDLFNSIPFVNYHDASSDDEADAVAIAHTYQEPPYKSKEHVLLKGSYQTFSYIDDSLRDKMVNIVYNNEDIMYSGYYKYRDILDYFGNDTKDDEMVSLHIQRKTRDVRDATALPLTPLPMSYYKEALRIANRKKLVVFSDDIAWCINNFGDYVNSDGSDSDYNIYYVKDVSDPEVEFITMSMFQNNILANSYFSLWASFISYYTTKLIIAPKHEYSNELYHKYITHII
;
A
#
# COMPACT_ATOMS: atom_id res chain seq x y z
N MET A 1 22.36 10.37 -32.54
CA MET A 1 21.26 9.93 -31.65
C MET A 1 21.62 10.37 -30.24
N THR A 2 20.77 11.13 -29.56
CA THR A 2 20.96 11.39 -28.13
C THR A 2 20.94 10.03 -27.42
N PRO A 3 21.99 9.63 -26.69
CA PRO A 3 21.98 8.36 -26.00
C PRO A 3 20.76 8.32 -25.07
N HIS A 4 19.98 7.24 -25.16
CA HIS A 4 18.81 7.09 -24.31
C HIS A 4 19.27 6.88 -22.87
N LEU A 5 18.97 7.82 -21.98
CA LEU A 5 19.22 7.66 -20.55
C LEU A 5 18.33 6.54 -20.03
N HIS A 6 18.91 5.66 -19.22
CA HIS A 6 18.18 4.61 -18.52
C HIS A 6 17.95 5.04 -17.08
N THR A 7 16.85 4.61 -16.49
CA THR A 7 16.61 4.80 -15.07
C THR A 7 16.00 3.55 -14.46
N SER A 8 16.31 3.31 -13.19
CA SER A 8 15.72 2.26 -12.38
C SER A 8 15.58 2.75 -10.94
N VAL A 9 14.74 2.06 -10.17
CA VAL A 9 14.73 2.12 -8.70
C VAL A 9 15.05 0.72 -8.20
N GLU A 10 15.75 0.64 -7.08
CA GLU A 10 16.00 -0.62 -6.36
C GLU A 10 14.70 -1.07 -5.70
N ILE A 11 14.04 -2.04 -6.33
CA ILE A 11 12.76 -2.56 -5.86
C ILE A 11 13.01 -3.49 -4.67
N ALA A 12 12.39 -3.18 -3.53
CA ALA A 12 12.59 -3.91 -2.28
C ALA A 12 11.33 -3.86 -1.39
N GLY A 13 11.28 -4.75 -0.41
CA GLY A 13 10.16 -4.85 0.54
C GLY A 13 8.93 -5.56 -0.02
N SER A 14 7.84 -5.51 0.73
CA SER A 14 6.53 -6.04 0.37
C SER A 14 5.85 -5.18 -0.70
N LEU A 15 4.75 -5.67 -1.26
CA LEU A 15 4.00 -5.03 -2.35
C LEU A 15 3.83 -3.52 -2.15
N GLU A 16 3.39 -3.11 -0.98
CA GLU A 16 3.11 -1.72 -0.63
C GLU A 16 4.36 -0.83 -0.58
N ASN A 17 5.53 -1.37 -0.24
CA ASN A 17 6.81 -0.66 -0.37
C ASN A 17 7.11 -0.37 -1.84
N GLN A 18 6.92 -1.39 -2.67
CA GLN A 18 7.22 -1.29 -4.09
C GLN A 18 6.24 -0.34 -4.80
N LEU A 19 4.98 -0.25 -4.35
CA LEU A 19 4.03 0.75 -4.85
C LEU A 19 4.53 2.19 -4.60
N PHE A 20 5.13 2.49 -3.44
CA PHE A 20 5.78 3.78 -3.20
C PHE A 20 6.96 4.02 -4.15
N GLN A 21 7.84 3.02 -4.30
CA GLN A 21 9.00 3.12 -5.18
C GLN A 21 8.61 3.32 -6.66
N LEU A 22 7.58 2.62 -7.12
CA LEU A 22 7.02 2.77 -8.47
C LEU A 22 6.34 4.14 -8.65
N ALA A 23 5.58 4.61 -7.65
CA ALA A 23 4.97 5.93 -7.69
C ALA A 23 6.04 7.03 -7.78
N TYR A 24 7.08 6.96 -6.94
CA TYR A 24 8.21 7.88 -6.98
C TYR A 24 8.93 7.85 -8.33
N MET A 25 9.15 6.67 -8.89
CA MET A 25 9.76 6.51 -10.21
C MET A 25 8.93 7.19 -11.31
N ILE A 26 7.61 6.99 -11.31
CA ILE A 26 6.73 7.61 -12.31
C ILE A 26 6.71 9.13 -12.12
N TYR A 27 6.69 9.62 -10.87
CA TYR A 27 6.81 11.03 -10.55
C TYR A 27 8.13 11.63 -11.11
N PHE A 28 9.26 10.97 -10.85
CA PHE A 28 10.57 11.35 -11.38
C PHE A 28 10.61 11.39 -12.92
N LEU A 29 10.01 10.40 -13.59
CA LEU A 29 9.90 10.36 -15.05
C LEU A 29 9.06 11.53 -15.59
N ARG A 30 7.96 11.88 -14.92
CA ARG A 30 7.12 13.03 -15.28
C ARG A 30 7.91 14.33 -15.17
N LEU A 31 8.64 14.54 -14.06
CA LEU A 31 9.50 15.72 -13.90
C LEU A 31 10.63 15.77 -14.92
N SER A 32 11.28 14.64 -15.21
CA SER A 32 12.33 14.60 -16.25
C SER A 32 11.78 14.99 -17.62
N LYS A 33 10.54 14.58 -17.93
CA LYS A 33 9.86 14.97 -19.18
C LYS A 33 9.60 16.47 -19.27
N THR A 34 9.28 17.16 -18.17
CA THR A 34 9.12 18.63 -18.18
C THR A 34 10.43 19.34 -18.53
N GLN A 35 11.57 18.74 -18.17
CA GLN A 35 12.91 19.20 -18.56
C GLN A 35 13.33 18.76 -19.97
N ARG A 36 12.42 18.15 -20.75
CA ARG A 36 12.70 17.56 -22.07
C ARG A 36 13.76 16.45 -22.04
N ILE A 37 13.95 15.81 -20.89
CA ILE A 37 14.86 14.68 -20.71
C ILE A 37 14.06 13.38 -20.87
N LYS A 38 14.39 12.60 -21.90
CA LYS A 38 13.76 11.30 -22.16
C LYS A 38 14.55 10.19 -21.47
N ARG A 39 13.87 9.42 -20.62
CA ARG A 39 14.44 8.27 -19.89
C ARG A 39 13.71 6.99 -20.25
N LYS A 40 14.44 5.87 -20.30
CA LYS A 40 13.90 4.51 -20.40
C LYS A 40 13.89 3.88 -19.01
N LEU A 41 12.71 3.56 -18.50
CA LEU A 41 12.55 2.79 -17.28
C LEU A 41 12.89 1.33 -17.55
N VAL A 42 13.77 0.74 -16.74
CA VAL A 42 14.19 -0.66 -16.82
C VAL A 42 14.33 -1.24 -15.41
N PHE A 43 14.14 -2.55 -15.27
CA PHE A 43 14.30 -3.27 -14.00
C PHE A 43 15.02 -4.61 -14.20
N LYS A 44 15.64 -5.12 -13.12
CA LYS A 44 16.15 -6.51 -13.03
C LYS A 44 15.00 -7.50 -12.83
N ASN A 45 15.23 -8.76 -13.21
CA ASN A 45 14.25 -9.84 -13.00
C ASN A 45 14.35 -10.46 -11.60
N THR A 46 14.20 -9.65 -10.55
CA THR A 46 14.40 -10.08 -9.15
C THR A 46 13.15 -9.97 -8.28
N ASN A 47 12.06 -9.40 -8.80
CA ASN A 47 10.83 -9.16 -8.06
C ASN A 47 9.76 -10.21 -8.42
N PRO A 48 9.14 -10.89 -7.44
CA PRO A 48 8.05 -11.83 -7.71
C PRO A 48 6.88 -11.17 -8.45
N TYR A 49 6.60 -9.89 -8.19
CA TYR A 49 5.41 -9.22 -8.73
C TYR A 49 5.51 -8.89 -10.23
N TRP A 50 6.69 -9.02 -10.85
CA TRP A 50 6.87 -8.81 -12.30
C TRP A 50 6.05 -9.76 -13.17
N ASN A 51 5.71 -10.94 -12.65
CA ASN A 51 4.93 -11.94 -13.38
C ASN A 51 3.48 -12.05 -12.89
N THR A 52 3.10 -11.28 -11.87
CA THR A 52 1.75 -11.22 -11.29
C THR A 52 1.17 -9.81 -11.45
N MET A 53 0.95 -9.00 -10.40
CA MET A 53 0.30 -7.68 -10.49
C MET A 53 0.96 -6.75 -11.51
N PHE A 54 2.28 -6.80 -11.66
CA PHE A 54 3.01 -5.95 -12.59
C PHE A 54 3.29 -6.57 -13.96
N LYS A 55 2.64 -7.70 -14.27
CA LYS A 55 2.84 -8.47 -15.51
C LYS A 55 2.66 -7.61 -16.75
N GLY A 56 3.71 -7.55 -17.57
CA GLY A 56 3.71 -6.85 -18.85
C GLY A 56 3.74 -5.31 -18.77
N LEU A 57 3.78 -4.72 -17.57
CA LEU A 57 3.76 -3.26 -17.41
C LEU A 57 5.13 -2.59 -17.54
N PHE A 58 6.19 -3.32 -17.17
CA PHE A 58 7.53 -2.77 -17.08
C PHE A 58 8.53 -3.51 -17.95
N ARG A 59 9.57 -2.80 -18.39
CA ARG A 59 10.66 -3.39 -19.18
C ARG A 59 11.64 -4.08 -18.25
N ILE A 60 11.50 -5.39 -18.13
CA ILE A 60 12.45 -6.25 -17.42
C ILE A 60 13.59 -6.61 -18.39
N ILE A 61 14.84 -6.47 -17.95
CA ILE A 61 16.04 -6.80 -18.73
C ILE A 61 16.90 -7.82 -17.99
N SER A 62 17.80 -8.50 -18.71
CA SER A 62 18.74 -9.45 -18.08
C SER A 62 19.69 -8.72 -17.14
N ASP A 63 20.18 -9.43 -16.12
CA ASP A 63 21.11 -8.89 -15.13
C ASP A 63 22.40 -8.40 -15.79
N ASP A 64 22.94 -9.12 -16.77
CA ASP A 64 24.11 -8.68 -17.54
C ASP A 64 23.87 -7.35 -18.25
N LEU A 65 22.71 -7.20 -18.91
CA LEU A 65 22.37 -5.95 -19.59
C LEU A 65 22.16 -4.83 -18.58
N PHE A 66 21.48 -5.09 -17.46
CA PHE A 66 21.28 -4.11 -16.41
C PHE A 66 22.61 -3.64 -15.81
N ASN A 67 23.49 -4.58 -15.46
CA ASN A 67 24.80 -4.31 -14.85
C ASN A 67 25.77 -3.63 -15.83
N SER A 68 25.54 -3.73 -17.14
CA SER A 68 26.31 -3.00 -18.16
C SER A 68 25.94 -1.50 -18.27
N ILE A 69 24.80 -1.08 -17.70
CA ILE A 69 24.38 0.32 -17.70
C ILE A 69 25.17 1.07 -16.62
N PRO A 70 25.86 2.18 -16.94
CA PRO A 70 26.65 2.93 -15.97
C PRO A 70 25.76 3.85 -15.13
N PHE A 71 24.98 3.24 -14.22
CA PHE A 71 24.10 3.97 -13.30
C PHE A 71 24.88 4.79 -12.28
N VAL A 72 24.37 5.99 -12.01
CA VAL A 72 24.76 6.81 -10.85
C VAL A 72 23.69 6.63 -9.77
N ASN A 73 24.12 6.29 -8.57
CA ASN A 73 23.24 6.05 -7.43
C ASN A 73 22.77 7.37 -6.81
N TYR A 74 21.49 7.44 -6.50
CA TYR A 74 20.86 8.55 -5.81
C TYR A 74 20.06 8.05 -4.61
N HIS A 75 20.06 8.83 -3.53
CA HIS A 75 19.38 8.52 -2.27
C HIS A 75 19.84 7.21 -1.64
N ASP A 76 21.13 6.91 -1.77
CA ASP A 76 21.84 5.78 -1.14
C ASP A 76 22.18 6.11 0.33
N ALA A 77 21.20 6.62 1.07
CA ALA A 77 21.35 6.99 2.47
C ALA A 77 20.74 5.88 3.34
N SER A 78 21.57 4.94 3.76
CA SER A 78 21.24 4.01 4.84
C SER A 78 21.71 4.60 6.17
N SER A 79 20.86 4.55 7.19
CA SER A 79 21.26 4.83 8.58
C SER A 79 21.21 3.52 9.37
N ASP A 80 22.23 3.30 10.21
CA ASP A 80 22.20 2.23 11.22
C ASP A 80 21.28 2.61 12.41
N ASP A 81 20.90 3.89 12.51
CA ASP A 81 19.89 4.38 13.45
C ASP A 81 18.48 4.23 12.87
N GLU A 82 17.64 3.54 13.61
CA GLU A 82 16.26 3.20 13.25
C GLU A 82 15.38 4.44 13.07
N ALA A 83 15.48 5.42 13.98
CA ALA A 83 14.65 6.62 13.93
C ALA A 83 15.00 7.49 12.72
N ASP A 84 16.30 7.60 12.42
CA ASP A 84 16.78 8.29 11.23
C ASP A 84 16.36 7.57 9.94
N ALA A 85 16.47 6.24 9.89
CA ALA A 85 16.03 5.45 8.74
C ALA A 85 14.54 5.64 8.45
N VAL A 86 13.70 5.57 9.50
CA VAL A 86 12.25 5.84 9.39
C VAL A 86 12.00 7.28 8.96
N ALA A 87 12.69 8.27 9.52
CA ALA A 87 12.51 9.66 9.13
C ALA A 87 12.87 9.89 7.65
N ILE A 88 13.99 9.33 7.17
CA ILE A 88 14.44 9.42 5.77
C ILE A 88 13.40 8.83 4.82
N ALA A 89 12.83 7.68 5.17
CA ALA A 89 11.82 6.98 4.36
C ALA A 89 10.54 7.80 4.17
N HIS A 90 10.11 8.54 5.20
CA HIS A 90 8.85 9.28 5.24
C HIS A 90 8.96 10.76 4.87
N THR A 91 10.15 11.23 4.51
CA THR A 91 10.38 12.63 4.15
C THR A 91 10.44 12.78 2.63
N TYR A 92 9.97 13.91 2.12
CA TYR A 92 10.15 14.28 0.73
C TYR A 92 11.65 14.33 0.35
N GLN A 93 12.00 13.63 -0.72
CA GLN A 93 13.34 13.58 -1.31
C GLN A 93 13.25 14.04 -2.76
N GLU A 94 13.88 15.18 -3.08
CA GLU A 94 13.82 15.78 -4.41
C GLU A 94 14.42 14.83 -5.47
N PRO A 95 13.65 14.44 -6.52
CA PRO A 95 14.21 13.59 -7.56
C PRO A 95 15.32 14.29 -8.34
N PRO A 96 16.34 13.58 -8.87
CA PRO A 96 17.40 14.17 -9.69
C PRO A 96 16.93 14.46 -11.14
N TYR A 97 15.75 15.07 -11.32
CA TYR A 97 15.03 15.15 -12.60
C TYR A 97 15.74 15.97 -13.68
N LYS A 98 16.71 16.81 -13.30
CA LYS A 98 17.57 17.57 -14.22
C LYS A 98 18.83 16.82 -14.65
N SER A 99 19.16 15.69 -14.01
CA SER A 99 20.37 14.93 -14.31
C SER A 99 20.38 14.44 -15.76
N LYS A 100 21.55 14.47 -16.41
CA LYS A 100 21.75 13.96 -17.78
C LYS A 100 22.50 12.64 -17.82
N GLU A 101 22.44 11.87 -16.73
CA GLU A 101 23.07 10.54 -16.63
C GLU A 101 22.03 9.41 -16.44
N HIS A 102 22.53 8.17 -16.41
CA HIS A 102 21.74 7.01 -16.04
C HIS A 102 21.52 7.01 -14.53
N VAL A 103 20.28 6.88 -14.07
CA VAL A 103 19.93 7.06 -12.65
C VAL A 103 19.48 5.74 -12.03
N LEU A 104 20.07 5.37 -10.89
CA LEU A 104 19.56 4.32 -10.01
C LEU A 104 19.14 4.96 -8.69
N LEU A 105 17.85 4.89 -8.40
CA LEU A 105 17.25 5.38 -7.16
C LEU A 105 17.25 4.27 -6.10
N LYS A 106 17.65 4.57 -4.87
CA LYS A 106 17.82 3.58 -3.79
C LYS A 106 16.95 3.78 -2.55
N GLY A 107 16.03 4.75 -2.57
CA GLY A 107 15.14 5.01 -1.43
C GLY A 107 13.87 4.16 -1.42
N SER A 108 13.21 4.11 -0.26
CA SER A 108 11.88 3.51 -0.07
C SER A 108 10.73 4.46 -0.43
N TYR A 109 10.93 5.78 -0.30
CA TYR A 109 10.03 6.85 -0.75
C TYR A 109 8.59 6.78 -0.20
N GLN A 110 8.45 6.47 1.08
CA GLN A 110 7.20 6.09 1.76
C GLN A 110 6.37 7.29 2.22
N THR A 111 6.04 8.15 1.27
CA THR A 111 5.23 9.36 1.50
C THR A 111 4.30 9.61 0.32
N PHE A 112 3.10 10.11 0.60
CA PHE A 112 2.13 10.47 -0.44
C PHE A 112 2.41 11.83 -1.08
N SER A 113 3.42 12.57 -0.62
CA SER A 113 3.82 13.87 -1.17
C SER A 113 4.14 13.86 -2.67
N TYR A 114 4.45 12.69 -3.25
CA TYR A 114 4.73 12.54 -4.69
C TYR A 114 3.49 12.26 -5.55
N ILE A 115 2.33 11.98 -4.94
CA ILE A 115 1.21 11.33 -5.61
C ILE A 115 0.02 12.28 -5.77
N ASP A 116 0.01 13.00 -6.89
CA ASP A 116 -1.17 13.74 -7.35
C ASP A 116 -2.28 12.81 -7.88
N ASP A 117 -3.47 13.36 -8.16
CA ASP A 117 -4.61 12.56 -8.64
C ASP A 117 -4.31 11.84 -9.96
N SER A 118 -3.58 12.49 -10.86
CA SER A 118 -3.21 11.86 -12.13
C SER A 118 -2.23 10.69 -11.94
N LEU A 119 -1.35 10.76 -10.95
CA LEU A 119 -0.44 9.68 -10.60
C LEU A 119 -1.20 8.58 -9.88
N ARG A 120 -2.10 8.94 -8.97
CA ARG A 120 -2.99 7.99 -8.33
C ARG A 120 -3.76 7.18 -9.36
N ASP A 121 -4.40 7.81 -10.34
CA ASP A 121 -5.13 7.10 -11.40
C ASP A 121 -4.22 6.16 -12.19
N LYS A 122 -2.96 6.58 -12.41
CA LYS A 122 -1.96 5.71 -13.04
C LYS A 122 -1.62 4.51 -12.15
N MET A 123 -1.49 4.70 -10.84
CA MET A 123 -1.23 3.63 -9.88
C MET A 123 -2.41 2.67 -9.73
N VAL A 124 -3.64 3.17 -9.72
CA VAL A 124 -4.87 2.34 -9.76
C VAL A 124 -4.85 1.45 -11.00
N ASN A 125 -4.58 2.02 -12.17
CA ASN A 125 -4.48 1.23 -13.40
C ASN A 125 -3.34 0.21 -13.38
N ILE A 126 -2.22 0.50 -12.70
CA ILE A 126 -1.12 -0.47 -12.54
C ILE A 126 -1.55 -1.64 -11.67
N VAL A 127 -2.17 -1.36 -10.52
CA VAL A 127 -2.61 -2.38 -9.57
C VAL A 127 -3.69 -3.28 -10.17
N TYR A 128 -4.67 -2.69 -10.85
CA TYR A 128 -5.79 -3.41 -11.44
C TYR A 128 -5.50 -3.98 -12.85
N ASN A 129 -4.24 -3.91 -13.33
CA ASN A 129 -3.91 -4.31 -14.70
C ASN A 129 -3.99 -5.82 -14.94
N ASN A 130 -3.66 -6.63 -13.93
CA ASN A 130 -3.69 -8.08 -14.06
C ASN A 130 -5.12 -8.60 -13.80
N GLU A 131 -5.78 -9.04 -14.87
CA GLU A 131 -7.16 -9.57 -14.82
C GLU A 131 -7.28 -10.78 -13.89
N ASP A 132 -6.30 -11.68 -13.83
CA ASP A 132 -6.36 -12.88 -12.97
C ASP A 132 -6.43 -12.49 -11.49
N ILE A 133 -5.59 -11.54 -11.07
CA ILE A 133 -5.58 -11.01 -9.70
C ILE A 133 -6.84 -10.18 -9.44
N MET A 134 -7.24 -9.33 -10.39
CA MET A 134 -8.43 -8.49 -10.27
C MET A 134 -9.71 -9.33 -10.11
N TYR A 135 -9.92 -10.33 -10.97
CA TYR A 135 -11.08 -11.21 -10.89
C TYR A 135 -11.05 -12.07 -9.63
N SER A 136 -9.88 -12.56 -9.20
CA SER A 136 -9.76 -13.29 -7.93
C SER A 136 -10.19 -12.44 -6.74
N GLY A 137 -9.74 -11.18 -6.67
CA GLY A 137 -10.16 -10.25 -5.63
C GLY A 137 -11.65 -9.89 -5.73
N TYR A 138 -12.16 -9.71 -6.95
CA TYR A 138 -13.58 -9.45 -7.21
C TYR A 138 -14.47 -10.61 -6.74
N TYR A 139 -14.13 -11.86 -7.06
CA TYR A 139 -14.90 -13.01 -6.62
C TYR A 139 -14.86 -13.16 -5.10
N LYS A 140 -13.70 -12.92 -4.47
CA LYS A 140 -13.62 -12.89 -3.01
C LYS A 140 -14.51 -11.81 -2.40
N TYR A 141 -14.55 -10.63 -3.00
CA TYR A 141 -15.45 -9.55 -2.60
C TYR A 141 -16.93 -9.93 -2.75
N ARG A 142 -17.29 -10.64 -3.84
CA ARG A 142 -18.64 -11.18 -4.05
C ARG A 142 -19.03 -12.20 -2.99
N ASP A 143 -18.14 -13.12 -2.62
CA ASP A 143 -18.39 -14.09 -1.55
C ASP A 143 -18.67 -13.41 -0.21
N ILE A 144 -17.99 -12.28 0.06
CA ILE A 144 -18.19 -11.47 1.26
C ILE A 144 -19.57 -10.80 1.25
N LEU A 145 -20.00 -10.23 0.11
CA LEU A 145 -21.34 -9.67 -0.04
C LEU A 145 -22.41 -10.74 0.20
N ASP A 146 -22.25 -11.91 -0.41
CA ASP A 146 -23.20 -13.01 -0.30
C ASP A 146 -23.31 -13.53 1.15
N TYR A 147 -22.21 -13.51 1.93
CA TYR A 147 -22.24 -13.83 3.36
C TYR A 147 -23.15 -12.89 4.17
N PHE A 148 -23.13 -11.58 3.87
CA PHE A 148 -23.98 -10.61 4.55
C PHE A 148 -25.41 -10.53 3.97
N GLY A 149 -25.64 -11.19 2.83
CA GLY A 149 -26.92 -11.25 2.13
C GLY A 149 -26.90 -10.44 0.83
N ASN A 150 -27.60 -10.96 -0.19
CA ASN A 150 -27.55 -10.47 -1.59
C ASN A 150 -27.93 -8.99 -1.79
N ASP A 151 -28.67 -8.39 -0.85
CA ASP A 151 -29.07 -6.97 -0.89
C ASP A 151 -28.10 -6.05 -0.10
N THR A 152 -26.98 -6.58 0.38
CA THR A 152 -25.96 -5.80 1.09
C THR A 152 -25.37 -4.74 0.17
N LYS A 153 -25.34 -3.51 0.65
CA LYS A 153 -24.71 -2.40 -0.05
C LYS A 153 -23.28 -2.17 0.46
N ASP A 154 -22.44 -1.67 -0.42
CA ASP A 154 -21.02 -1.42 -0.12
C ASP A 154 -20.83 -0.45 1.06
N ASP A 155 -21.75 0.51 1.22
CA ASP A 155 -21.71 1.50 2.28
C ASP A 155 -22.15 0.96 3.65
N GLU A 156 -22.74 -0.24 3.72
CA GLU A 156 -23.13 -0.90 4.98
C GLU A 156 -21.97 -1.67 5.64
N MET A 157 -20.93 -1.98 4.85
CA MET A 157 -19.77 -2.74 5.30
C MET A 157 -18.61 -1.81 5.66
N VAL A 158 -17.76 -2.26 6.57
CA VAL A 158 -16.45 -1.65 6.82
C VAL A 158 -15.38 -2.73 6.83
N SER A 159 -14.34 -2.56 6.00
CA SER A 159 -13.14 -3.38 6.11
C SER A 159 -12.32 -2.92 7.30
N LEU A 160 -11.85 -3.88 8.08
CA LEU A 160 -11.03 -3.67 9.25
C LEU A 160 -9.73 -4.46 9.10
N HIS A 161 -8.61 -3.76 9.05
CA HIS A 161 -7.30 -4.40 9.06
C HIS A 161 -6.76 -4.48 10.50
N ILE A 162 -6.37 -5.68 10.92
CA ILE A 162 -5.73 -5.94 12.23
C ILE A 162 -4.35 -6.55 11.98
N GLN A 163 -3.30 -5.81 12.31
CA GLN A 163 -1.92 -6.32 12.28
C GLN A 163 -1.49 -6.77 13.69
N ARG A 164 -1.05 -8.02 13.84
CA ARG A 164 -0.60 -8.60 15.12
C ARG A 164 0.89 -8.89 15.16
N LYS A 165 1.52 -9.21 14.03
CA LYS A 165 2.97 -9.46 13.98
C LYS A 165 3.70 -8.12 13.96
N THR A 166 4.66 -7.98 14.88
CA THR A 166 5.67 -6.92 14.82
C THR A 166 6.65 -7.25 13.70
N ARG A 167 6.97 -6.28 12.84
CA ARG A 167 8.13 -6.38 11.93
C ARG A 167 9.33 -5.71 12.59
N ASP A 168 10.53 -6.25 12.32
CA ASP A 168 11.78 -5.66 12.78
C ASP A 168 12.00 -4.32 12.06
N VAL A 169 12.26 -3.27 12.83
CA VAL A 169 12.28 -1.88 12.36
C VAL A 169 13.66 -1.50 11.79
N ARG A 170 14.64 -2.42 11.84
CA ARG A 170 15.94 -2.27 11.18
C ARG A 170 15.86 -2.28 9.64
N ASP A 171 14.72 -2.67 9.10
CA ASP A 171 14.44 -2.53 7.68
C ASP A 171 13.84 -1.14 7.43
N ALA A 172 14.58 -0.25 6.77
CA ALA A 172 14.15 1.10 6.40
C ALA A 172 12.92 1.14 5.47
N THR A 173 12.39 -0.02 5.08
CA THR A 173 11.12 -0.18 4.38
C THR A 173 9.93 -0.42 5.32
N ALA A 174 10.11 -0.60 6.63
CA ALA A 174 9.02 -0.83 7.56
C ALA A 174 8.62 0.45 8.32
N LEU A 175 7.30 0.66 8.50
CA LEU A 175 6.85 1.49 9.62
C LEU A 175 7.31 0.83 10.93
N PRO A 176 7.39 1.59 12.02
CA PRO A 176 7.33 1.03 13.37
C PRO A 176 5.94 0.39 13.56
N LEU A 177 5.77 -0.83 13.05
CA LEU A 177 4.50 -1.56 12.98
C LEU A 177 4.22 -2.22 14.33
N THR A 178 3.99 -1.41 15.37
CA THR A 178 3.47 -1.94 16.63
C THR A 178 1.98 -2.26 16.47
N PRO A 179 1.53 -3.44 16.91
CA PRO A 179 0.11 -3.78 16.94
C PRO A 179 -0.67 -2.72 17.70
N LEU A 180 -1.76 -2.24 17.11
CA LEU A 180 -2.63 -1.26 17.74
C LEU A 180 -3.40 -1.88 18.92
N PRO A 181 -3.65 -1.10 19.99
CA PRO A 181 -4.41 -1.57 21.13
C PRO A 181 -5.87 -1.83 20.74
N MET A 182 -6.54 -2.77 21.43
CA MET A 182 -7.95 -3.06 21.16
C MET A 182 -8.89 -1.85 21.33
N SER A 183 -8.51 -0.90 22.19
CA SER A 183 -9.23 0.36 22.37
C SER A 183 -9.27 1.21 21.09
N TYR A 184 -8.22 1.18 20.26
CA TYR A 184 -8.20 1.85 18.95
C TYR A 184 -9.32 1.30 18.07
N TYR A 185 -9.39 -0.03 17.91
CA TYR A 185 -10.39 -0.65 17.04
C TYR A 185 -11.81 -0.40 17.55
N LYS A 186 -12.02 -0.43 18.87
CA LYS A 186 -13.31 -0.13 19.47
C LYS A 186 -13.80 1.29 19.18
N GLU A 187 -12.91 2.28 19.31
CA GLU A 187 -13.23 3.66 18.98
C GLU A 187 -13.43 3.86 17.48
N ALA A 188 -12.58 3.26 16.65
CA ALA A 188 -12.72 3.30 15.20
C ALA A 188 -14.07 2.72 14.73
N LEU A 189 -14.50 1.59 15.31
CA LEU A 189 -15.78 0.96 15.02
C LEU A 189 -16.97 1.85 15.44
N ARG A 190 -16.86 2.53 16.58
CA ARG A 190 -17.87 3.51 17.04
C ARG A 190 -18.01 4.67 16.04
N ILE A 191 -16.90 5.19 15.53
CA ILE A 191 -16.89 6.25 14.50
C ILE A 191 -17.45 5.73 13.18
N ALA A 192 -17.07 4.52 12.77
CA ALA A 192 -17.53 3.92 11.53
C ALA A 192 -19.04 3.67 11.54
N ASN A 193 -19.59 3.27 12.68
CA ASN A 193 -21.01 3.01 12.87
C ASN A 193 -21.55 2.09 11.75
N ARG A 194 -20.88 0.96 11.54
CA ARG A 194 -21.24 -0.10 10.60
C ARG A 194 -21.21 -1.43 11.32
N LYS A 195 -22.25 -2.25 11.14
CA LYS A 195 -22.37 -3.54 11.84
C LYS A 195 -21.80 -4.72 11.07
N LYS A 196 -21.66 -4.60 9.74
CA LYS A 196 -21.06 -5.62 8.87
C LYS A 196 -19.54 -5.39 8.79
N LEU A 197 -18.77 -6.20 9.51
CA LEU A 197 -17.31 -6.06 9.61
C LEU A 197 -16.62 -7.09 8.73
N VAL A 198 -15.64 -6.64 7.94
CA VAL A 198 -14.79 -7.53 7.15
C VAL A 198 -13.37 -7.45 7.66
N VAL A 199 -12.92 -8.49 8.36
CA VAL A 199 -11.63 -8.51 9.04
C VAL A 199 -10.56 -9.09 8.14
N PHE A 200 -9.57 -8.27 7.81
CA PHE A 200 -8.29 -8.63 7.21
C PHE A 200 -7.24 -8.69 8.32
N SER A 201 -6.38 -9.72 8.33
CA SER A 201 -5.35 -9.83 9.36
C SER A 201 -4.24 -10.80 8.96
N ASP A 202 -3.03 -10.52 9.45
CA ASP A 202 -1.90 -11.45 9.42
C ASP A 202 -2.01 -12.58 10.46
N ASP A 203 -3.03 -12.54 11.32
CA ASP A 203 -3.39 -13.55 12.33
C ASP A 203 -4.92 -13.65 12.53
N ILE A 204 -5.59 -14.23 11.53
CA ILE A 204 -7.04 -14.48 11.56
C ILE A 204 -7.45 -15.37 12.74
N ALA A 205 -6.64 -16.36 13.10
CA ALA A 205 -6.93 -17.25 14.22
C ALA A 205 -7.01 -16.48 15.55
N TRP A 206 -6.09 -15.54 15.78
CA TRP A 206 -6.16 -14.65 16.94
C TRP A 206 -7.42 -13.78 16.90
N CYS A 207 -7.79 -13.24 15.74
CA CYS A 207 -8.97 -12.39 15.60
C CYS A 207 -10.27 -13.15 15.92
N ILE A 208 -10.40 -14.41 15.48
CA ILE A 208 -11.57 -15.25 15.81
C ILE A 208 -11.65 -15.50 17.33
N ASN A 209 -10.52 -15.82 17.97
CA ASN A 209 -10.50 -16.24 19.37
C ASN A 209 -10.51 -15.08 20.38
N ASN A 210 -10.23 -13.85 19.96
CA ASN A 210 -10.03 -12.72 20.90
C ASN A 210 -10.77 -11.45 20.49
N PHE A 211 -10.82 -11.13 19.19
CA PHE A 211 -11.34 -9.84 18.74
C PHE A 211 -12.87 -9.80 18.75
N GLY A 212 -13.53 -10.83 18.21
CA GLY A 212 -15.00 -10.89 18.12
C GLY A 212 -15.67 -10.77 19.49
N ASP A 213 -15.20 -11.56 20.46
CA ASP A 213 -15.68 -11.48 21.84
C ASP A 213 -15.42 -10.09 22.44
N TYR A 214 -14.24 -9.51 22.23
CA TYR A 214 -13.91 -8.20 22.78
C TYR A 214 -14.86 -7.09 22.30
N VAL A 215 -15.21 -7.07 21.01
CA VAL A 215 -16.06 -6.01 20.45
C VAL A 215 -17.56 -6.19 20.70
N ASN A 216 -18.00 -7.41 21.05
CA ASN A 216 -19.41 -7.74 21.33
C ASN A 216 -19.70 -7.98 22.84
N SER A 217 -18.70 -7.95 23.74
CA SER A 217 -18.86 -8.34 25.16
C SER A 217 -19.17 -7.21 26.14
N ASP A 218 -19.08 -5.95 25.73
CA ASP A 218 -19.10 -4.81 26.67
C ASP A 218 -20.51 -4.33 27.08
N GLY A 219 -21.56 -5.08 26.71
CA GLY A 219 -22.96 -4.71 26.98
C GLY A 219 -23.43 -3.45 26.23
N SER A 220 -22.61 -2.90 25.33
CA SER A 220 -23.10 -1.93 24.36
C SER A 220 -23.95 -2.66 23.32
N ASP A 221 -24.81 -1.92 22.60
CA ASP A 221 -25.67 -2.44 21.52
C ASP A 221 -24.84 -2.82 20.26
N SER A 222 -23.68 -3.44 20.47
CA SER A 222 -22.69 -3.85 19.50
C SER A 222 -22.94 -5.30 19.08
N ASP A 223 -23.92 -5.49 18.21
CA ASP A 223 -24.10 -6.75 17.48
C ASP A 223 -23.38 -6.65 16.13
N TYR A 224 -22.06 -6.85 16.13
CA TYR A 224 -21.28 -6.88 14.90
C TYR A 224 -21.41 -8.25 14.22
N ASN A 225 -21.84 -8.26 12.96
CA ASN A 225 -21.73 -9.42 12.08
C ASN A 225 -20.36 -9.40 11.40
N ILE A 226 -19.50 -10.37 11.72
CA ILE A 226 -18.09 -10.36 11.34
C ILE A 226 -17.81 -11.44 10.30
N TYR A 227 -17.29 -11.04 9.15
CA TYR A 227 -16.65 -11.93 8.18
C TYR A 227 -15.13 -11.87 8.37
N TYR A 228 -14.50 -13.01 8.60
CA TYR A 228 -13.04 -13.13 8.63
C TYR A 228 -12.53 -13.56 7.26
N VAL A 229 -11.66 -12.75 6.66
CA VAL A 229 -11.05 -13.04 5.36
C VAL A 229 -10.03 -14.17 5.51
N LYS A 230 -10.53 -15.39 5.35
CA LYS A 230 -9.73 -16.63 5.32
C LYS A 230 -9.43 -17.07 3.89
N ASP A 231 -8.45 -17.96 3.78
CA ASP A 231 -8.11 -18.70 2.56
C ASP A 231 -7.64 -17.81 1.39
N VAL A 232 -7.14 -16.60 1.69
CA VAL A 232 -6.45 -15.75 0.71
C VAL A 232 -4.95 -15.91 0.94
N SER A 233 -4.31 -16.81 0.18
CA SER A 233 -2.87 -17.05 0.28
C SER A 233 -2.04 -16.03 -0.51
N ASP A 234 -2.67 -15.32 -1.44
CA ASP A 234 -2.02 -14.34 -2.29
C ASP A 234 -2.24 -12.91 -1.73
N PRO A 235 -1.19 -12.22 -1.26
CA PRO A 235 -1.31 -10.86 -0.75
C PRO A 235 -1.82 -9.87 -1.79
N GLU A 236 -1.63 -10.13 -3.09
CA GLU A 236 -2.12 -9.29 -4.18
C GLU A 236 -3.65 -9.37 -4.29
N VAL A 237 -4.21 -10.58 -4.14
CA VAL A 237 -5.67 -10.81 -4.12
C VAL A 237 -6.29 -10.19 -2.87
N GLU A 238 -5.65 -10.33 -1.71
CA GLU A 238 -6.12 -9.71 -0.48
C GLU A 238 -6.13 -8.18 -0.60
N PHE A 239 -5.07 -7.62 -1.17
CA PHE A 239 -4.91 -6.18 -1.38
C PHE A 239 -6.00 -5.62 -2.31
N ILE A 240 -6.23 -6.29 -3.44
CA ILE A 240 -7.33 -5.94 -4.37
C ILE A 240 -8.67 -6.01 -3.64
N THR A 241 -8.95 -7.12 -2.93
CA THR A 241 -10.20 -7.32 -2.20
C THR A 241 -10.43 -6.19 -1.19
N MET A 242 -9.42 -5.83 -0.40
CA MET A 242 -9.52 -4.74 0.57
C MET A 242 -9.77 -3.38 -0.11
N SER A 243 -9.17 -3.13 -1.26
CA SER A 243 -9.37 -1.86 -1.99
C SER A 243 -10.78 -1.66 -2.56
N MET A 244 -11.60 -2.71 -2.60
CA MET A 244 -13.00 -2.68 -3.05
C MET A 244 -13.98 -2.22 -1.96
N PHE A 245 -13.52 -1.91 -0.75
CA PHE A 245 -14.37 -1.41 0.33
C PHE A 245 -14.48 0.12 0.32
N GLN A 246 -15.71 0.61 0.51
CA GLN A 246 -16.00 2.04 0.63
C GLN A 246 -15.59 2.61 2.00
N ASN A 247 -15.77 1.82 3.07
CA ASN A 247 -15.42 2.21 4.43
C ASN A 247 -14.27 1.33 4.94
N ASN A 248 -13.24 1.95 5.50
CA ASN A 248 -12.00 1.28 5.90
C ASN A 248 -11.53 1.76 7.28
N ILE A 249 -11.19 0.81 8.15
CA ILE A 249 -10.44 1.03 9.38
C ILE A 249 -9.06 0.40 9.18
N LEU A 250 -8.02 1.22 9.25
CA LEU A 250 -6.66 0.83 8.91
C LEU A 250 -5.89 0.33 10.15
N ALA A 251 -4.90 -0.53 9.93
CA ALA A 251 -3.87 -0.80 10.94
C ALA A 251 -2.72 0.20 10.80
N ASN A 252 -1.76 0.16 11.72
CA ASN A 252 -0.40 0.63 11.44
C ASN A 252 0.15 -0.30 10.36
N SER A 253 -0.09 0.02 9.08
CA SER A 253 0.33 -0.79 7.94
C SER A 253 0.17 -0.02 6.64
N TYR A 254 1.25 0.06 5.85
CA TYR A 254 1.20 0.59 4.49
C TYR A 254 0.26 -0.21 3.58
N PHE A 255 0.00 -1.48 3.89
CA PHE A 255 -0.85 -2.34 3.07
C PHE A 255 -2.29 -1.82 3.05
N SER A 256 -2.90 -1.65 4.23
CA SER A 256 -4.24 -1.09 4.35
C SER A 256 -4.30 0.37 3.91
N LEU A 257 -3.23 1.13 4.15
CA LEU A 257 -3.12 2.52 3.72
C LEU A 257 -3.20 2.63 2.19
N TRP A 258 -2.39 1.86 1.47
CA TRP A 258 -2.43 1.81 0.01
C TRP A 258 -3.75 1.25 -0.52
N ALA A 259 -4.28 0.16 0.05
CA ALA A 259 -5.54 -0.43 -0.40
C ALA A 259 -6.70 0.59 -0.35
N SER A 260 -6.80 1.34 0.75
CA SER A 260 -7.81 2.39 0.90
C SER A 260 -7.56 3.59 -0.05
N PHE A 261 -6.30 3.84 -0.40
CA PHE A 261 -5.92 4.89 -1.32
C PHE A 261 -6.28 4.59 -2.77
N ILE A 262 -6.08 3.36 -3.28
CA ILE A 262 -6.32 2.99 -4.69
C ILE A 262 -7.80 2.66 -5.01
N SER A 263 -8.66 2.70 -4.01
CA SER A 263 -10.10 2.45 -4.14
C SER A 263 -10.82 3.36 -5.14
N TYR A 264 -11.76 2.84 -5.94
CA TYR A 264 -12.55 3.62 -6.91
C TYR A 264 -13.63 4.52 -6.29
N TYR A 265 -13.94 4.38 -4.99
CA TYR A 265 -14.94 5.25 -4.35
C TYR A 265 -14.44 6.69 -4.25
N THR A 266 -15.31 7.63 -4.61
CA THR A 266 -15.10 9.08 -4.45
C THR A 266 -15.53 9.55 -3.06
N THR A 267 -16.62 8.98 -2.53
CA THR A 267 -17.11 9.21 -1.16
C THR A 267 -16.81 7.99 -0.32
N LYS A 268 -15.95 8.14 0.68
CA LYS A 268 -15.43 7.04 1.49
C LYS A 268 -15.19 7.48 2.92
N LEU A 269 -15.30 6.53 3.86
CA LEU A 269 -14.90 6.70 5.24
C LEU A 269 -13.59 5.94 5.44
N ILE A 270 -12.54 6.64 5.86
CA ILE A 270 -11.26 6.00 6.17
C ILE A 270 -10.76 6.50 7.52
N ILE A 271 -10.63 5.57 8.47
CA ILE A 271 -10.16 5.82 9.83
C ILE A 271 -8.76 5.24 9.94
N ALA A 272 -7.77 6.09 10.19
CA ALA A 272 -6.36 5.72 10.32
C ALA A 272 -5.89 5.88 11.78
N PRO A 273 -4.92 5.08 12.23
CA PRO A 273 -4.24 5.32 13.49
C PRO A 273 -3.39 6.58 13.42
N LYS A 274 -3.25 7.26 14.55
CA LYS A 274 -2.31 8.36 14.70
C LYS A 274 -0.87 7.85 14.75
N HIS A 275 -0.08 8.27 13.77
CA HIS A 275 1.37 8.10 13.71
C HIS A 275 2.12 9.29 14.33
N GLU A 276 3.21 8.99 15.03
CA GLU A 276 4.08 10.01 15.65
C GLU A 276 5.21 10.47 14.73
N TYR A 277 5.46 9.76 13.62
CA TYR A 277 6.68 9.90 12.81
C TYR A 277 6.58 10.88 11.63
N SER A 278 5.41 11.05 11.00
CA SER A 278 5.24 12.00 9.89
C SER A 278 3.78 12.25 9.55
N ASN A 279 3.44 13.52 9.28
CA ASN A 279 2.14 13.90 8.72
C ASN A 279 2.04 13.60 7.21
N GLU A 280 3.16 13.37 6.52
CA GLU A 280 3.19 13.10 5.08
C GLU A 280 2.85 11.63 4.72
N LEU A 281 2.67 10.80 5.74
CA LEU A 281 2.28 9.41 5.60
C LEU A 281 0.80 9.26 5.19
N TYR A 282 -0.07 10.19 5.54
CA TYR A 282 -1.49 10.06 5.21
C TYR A 282 -1.78 10.55 3.80
N HIS A 283 -2.52 9.76 3.04
CA HIS A 283 -3.11 10.25 1.81
C HIS A 283 -4.34 11.15 2.10
N LYS A 284 -4.66 12.04 1.17
CA LYS A 284 -5.73 13.05 1.31
C LYS A 284 -7.17 12.54 1.50
N TYR A 285 -7.39 11.23 1.44
CA TYR A 285 -8.71 10.61 1.61
C TYR A 285 -8.94 10.03 3.02
N ILE A 286 -7.94 10.12 3.91
CA ILE A 286 -8.15 9.82 5.32
C ILE A 286 -9.18 10.79 5.89
N THR A 287 -10.23 10.26 6.50
CA THR A 287 -11.33 11.06 7.06
C THR A 287 -11.17 11.30 8.56
N HIS A 288 -10.56 10.36 9.27
CA HIS A 288 -10.35 10.43 10.72
C HIS A 288 -8.96 9.87 11.05
N ILE A 289 -8.26 10.54 11.95
CA ILE A 289 -6.99 10.10 12.52
C ILE A 289 -7.20 10.06 14.04
N ILE A 290 -7.07 8.88 14.65
CA ILE A 290 -7.32 8.66 16.08
C ILE A 290 -6.18 7.90 16.75
#